data_AF-A0AAD9PPP9-F1
#
_entry.id   AF-A0AAD9PPP9-F1
#
_cell.length_a   1.000
_cell.length_b   1.000
_cell.length_c   1.000
_cell.angle_alpha   90.00
_cell.angle_beta   90.00
_cell.angle_gamma   90.00
#
_symmetry.space_group_name_H-M   'P 1'
#
loop_
_entity.id
_entity.type
_entity.pdbx_description
1 polymer ?
#
loop_
_entity_poly.entity_id
_entity_poly.type
_entity_poly.pdbx_seq_one_letter_code
_entity_poly.pdbx_strand_id
1 'polypeptide(L)'
;MAWKRDGSRLVAGTLCGGVELFDCCLRRSVYKNKFEMTYVGLSQVIVKNLSSGTRVVLKSHYGYEVPWQGTGGNEKFFFENENVCMVFNAGELSLIEYGINEILGTVRTEFMNPHLISVRLNERKQRGVEDNKKMAYLVDLKTITVVDMLTGFNIATLNETGRTLLFRDKKLKLHLLDVDTQVCTTILNYFTYVQWVPLSDVVVAQNRGNLCVWYNIDSPERVTMFPIKGDIVDLERSDGKTEVLVNEGVTTISYTLDEGLIEFGTAVDDGDFVRAVTFLESLEMSLETEAMWKTLSRLALEARQLHIAERCFAALGDGGDGTNHVRVRAKLAVLDKNFKLAESILLEHGYVDEAIEMYQELHKWDEAIAVAAAKGHPELENLRAAHYQWLSETAQEEKAGEVKEREGNYSEAVNLYLKVGLPAKAGRLAMSQEIIDKYHYQVAWNCCR
;
A
#
# COMPACT_ATOMS: atom_id res chain seq x y z
N MET A 1 -45.35 -17.88 -23.97
CA MET A 1 -44.55 -16.77 -24.50
C MET A 1 -43.08 -17.14 -24.35
N ALA A 2 -42.24 -16.87 -25.35
CA ALA A 2 -40.82 -17.24 -25.32
C ALA A 2 -39.95 -16.20 -26.05
N TRP A 3 -38.83 -15.83 -25.45
CA TRP A 3 -37.81 -14.98 -26.07
C TRP A 3 -36.83 -15.81 -26.89
N LYS A 4 -36.41 -15.26 -28.04
CA LYS A 4 -35.22 -15.74 -28.73
C LYS A 4 -33.99 -15.46 -27.86
N ARG A 5 -33.02 -16.38 -27.82
CA ARG A 5 -31.83 -16.30 -26.93
C ARG A 5 -31.02 -15.01 -27.09
N ASP A 6 -31.07 -14.37 -28.26
CA ASP A 6 -30.40 -13.11 -28.56
C ASP A 6 -31.23 -11.86 -28.22
N GLY A 7 -32.43 -12.00 -27.63
CA GLY A 7 -33.31 -10.89 -27.27
C GLY A 7 -33.99 -10.19 -28.45
N SER A 8 -33.71 -10.59 -29.71
CA SER A 8 -34.21 -9.88 -30.89
C SER A 8 -35.70 -10.11 -31.16
N ARG A 9 -36.29 -11.18 -30.64
CA ARG A 9 -37.66 -11.59 -30.94
C ARG A 9 -38.38 -12.17 -29.73
N LEU A 10 -39.65 -11.82 -29.61
CA LEU A 10 -40.58 -12.39 -28.65
C LEU A 10 -41.70 -13.11 -29.40
N VAL A 11 -41.98 -14.35 -29.03
CA VAL A 11 -43.11 -15.12 -29.55
C VAL A 11 -44.16 -15.25 -28.46
N ALA A 12 -45.38 -14.81 -28.75
CA ALA A 12 -46.53 -14.94 -27.86
C ALA A 12 -47.62 -15.80 -28.53
N GLY A 13 -48.23 -16.69 -27.76
CA GLY A 13 -49.43 -17.42 -28.19
C GLY A 13 -50.67 -16.72 -27.66
N THR A 14 -51.73 -16.64 -28.45
CA THR A 14 -53.02 -16.08 -28.03
C THR A 14 -53.94 -17.18 -27.49
N LEU A 15 -54.93 -16.80 -26.68
CA LEU A 15 -55.94 -17.71 -26.12
C LEU A 15 -56.75 -18.46 -27.21
N CYS A 16 -56.80 -17.93 -28.43
CA CYS A 16 -57.52 -18.51 -29.56
C CYS A 16 -56.62 -19.33 -30.51
N GLY A 17 -55.39 -19.65 -30.11
CA GLY A 17 -54.47 -20.48 -30.91
C GLY A 17 -53.67 -19.73 -31.98
N GLY A 18 -53.72 -18.39 -31.98
CA GLY A 18 -52.84 -17.57 -32.83
C GLY A 18 -51.42 -17.49 -32.26
N VAL A 19 -50.44 -17.25 -33.13
CA VAL A 19 -49.04 -17.01 -32.75
C VAL A 19 -48.62 -15.65 -33.27
N GLU A 20 -48.23 -14.76 -32.37
CA GLU A 20 -47.73 -13.41 -32.66
C GLU A 20 -46.21 -13.36 -32.45
N LEU A 21 -45.51 -12.74 -33.39
CA LEU A 21 -44.05 -12.60 -33.37
C LEU A 21 -43.70 -11.11 -33.38
N PHE A 22 -43.04 -10.66 -32.32
CA PHE A 22 -42.62 -9.28 -32.14
C PHE A 22 -41.10 -9.17 -32.35
N ASP A 23 -40.66 -8.25 -33.21
CA ASP A 23 -39.26 -7.86 -33.28
C ASP A 23 -38.98 -6.81 -32.19
N CYS A 24 -37.98 -7.06 -31.35
CA CYS A 24 -37.54 -6.13 -30.31
C CYS A 24 -36.36 -5.30 -30.83
N CYS A 25 -36.55 -3.98 -30.91
CA CYS A 25 -35.54 -3.06 -31.39
C CYS A 25 -35.76 -1.69 -30.73
N LEU A 26 -34.82 -1.28 -29.88
CA LEU A 26 -34.80 0.06 -29.29
C LEU A 26 -34.39 1.11 -30.31
N ARG A 27 -33.35 0.80 -31.09
CA ARG A 27 -32.79 1.70 -32.11
C ARG A 27 -32.17 0.88 -33.23
N ARG A 28 -32.22 1.43 -34.45
CA ARG A 28 -31.49 0.90 -35.60
C ARG A 28 -30.68 2.00 -36.25
N SER A 29 -29.44 1.70 -36.61
CA SER A 29 -28.55 2.63 -37.32
C SER A 29 -27.72 1.90 -38.36
N VAL A 30 -27.36 2.60 -39.43
CA VAL A 30 -26.47 2.09 -40.47
C VAL A 30 -25.12 2.79 -40.36
N TYR A 31 -24.06 2.02 -40.15
CA TYR A 31 -22.69 2.53 -40.05
C TYR A 31 -21.97 2.38 -41.41
N LYS A 32 -21.53 3.51 -41.95
CA LYS A 32 -20.78 3.64 -43.22
C LYS A 32 -21.39 2.85 -44.40
N ASN A 33 -22.72 2.70 -44.44
CA ASN A 33 -23.45 1.87 -45.41
C ASN A 33 -22.95 0.42 -45.53
N LYS A 34 -22.23 -0.10 -44.53
CA LYS A 34 -21.67 -1.46 -44.51
C LYS A 34 -22.29 -2.32 -43.43
N PHE A 35 -22.64 -1.73 -42.29
CA PHE A 35 -23.13 -2.48 -41.14
C PHE A 35 -24.47 -1.91 -40.67
N GLU A 36 -25.46 -2.77 -40.50
CA GLU A 36 -26.72 -2.47 -39.82
C GLU A 36 -26.56 -2.85 -38.34
N MET A 37 -26.74 -1.89 -37.45
CA MET A 37 -26.66 -2.07 -36.00
C MET A 37 -28.09 -2.00 -35.45
N THR A 38 -28.55 -3.08 -34.83
CA THR A 38 -29.88 -3.19 -34.21
C THR A 38 -29.71 -3.35 -32.71
N TYR A 39 -30.08 -2.32 -31.95
CA TYR A 39 -30.00 -2.30 -30.49
C TYR A 39 -31.22 -3.02 -29.93
N VAL A 40 -30.99 -4.19 -29.31
CA VAL A 40 -32.06 -5.04 -28.72
C VAL A 40 -32.18 -4.85 -27.21
N GLY A 41 -31.20 -4.19 -26.60
CA GLY A 41 -31.17 -3.78 -25.19
C GLY A 41 -30.11 -2.69 -24.99
N LEU A 42 -30.05 -2.10 -23.80
CA LEU A 42 -29.05 -1.06 -23.46
C LEU A 42 -27.61 -1.59 -23.56
N SER A 43 -27.41 -2.87 -23.26
CA SER A 43 -26.10 -3.52 -23.25
C SER A 43 -25.90 -4.53 -24.38
N GLN A 44 -26.77 -4.52 -25.40
CA GLN A 44 -26.75 -5.55 -26.45
C GLN A 44 -27.13 -4.99 -27.83
N VAL A 45 -26.24 -5.21 -28.80
CA VAL A 45 -26.41 -4.79 -30.19
C VAL A 45 -26.14 -5.95 -31.15
N ILE A 46 -26.98 -6.08 -32.15
CA ILE A 46 -26.81 -7.04 -33.25
C ILE A 46 -26.22 -6.27 -34.42
N VAL A 47 -25.02 -6.64 -34.84
CA VAL A 47 -24.33 -6.07 -35.99
C VAL A 47 -24.48 -7.02 -37.16
N LYS A 48 -25.06 -6.53 -38.25
CA LYS A 48 -25.23 -7.27 -39.50
C LYS A 48 -24.41 -6.61 -40.60
N ASN A 49 -23.55 -7.37 -41.24
CA ASN A 49 -22.88 -6.93 -42.46
C ASN A 49 -23.90 -6.92 -43.61
N LEU A 50 -24.04 -5.79 -44.29
CA LEU A 50 -25.01 -5.59 -45.36
C LEU A 50 -24.65 -6.32 -46.66
N SER A 51 -23.36 -6.52 -46.94
CA SER A 51 -22.93 -7.21 -48.16
C SER A 51 -22.97 -8.73 -48.02
N SER A 52 -22.52 -9.27 -46.89
CA SER A 52 -22.47 -10.72 -46.66
C SER A 52 -23.71 -11.29 -45.95
N GLY A 53 -24.52 -10.44 -45.31
CA GLY A 53 -25.66 -10.86 -44.50
C GLY A 53 -25.29 -11.47 -43.14
N THR A 54 -24.00 -11.65 -42.85
CA THR A 54 -23.47 -12.23 -41.60
C THR A 54 -23.86 -11.37 -40.41
N ARG A 55 -24.18 -12.01 -39.27
CA ARG A 55 -24.61 -11.33 -38.04
C ARG A 55 -23.73 -11.72 -36.86
N VAL A 56 -23.40 -10.75 -36.04
CA VAL A 56 -22.72 -10.92 -34.75
C VAL A 56 -23.55 -10.22 -33.67
N VAL A 57 -23.67 -10.87 -32.51
CA VAL A 57 -24.30 -10.28 -31.33
C VAL A 57 -23.19 -9.79 -30.42
N LEU A 58 -23.14 -8.49 -30.19
CA LEU A 58 -22.23 -7.87 -29.23
C LEU A 58 -23.02 -7.60 -27.95
N LYS A 59 -22.50 -8.07 -26.82
CA LYS A 59 -23.07 -7.84 -25.50
C LYS A 59 -21.99 -7.29 -24.59
N SER A 60 -22.29 -6.19 -23.90
CA SER A 60 -21.39 -5.66 -22.86
C SER A 60 -21.25 -6.69 -21.74
N HIS A 61 -20.01 -6.89 -21.28
CA HIS A 61 -19.69 -7.81 -20.20
C HIS A 61 -20.33 -7.37 -18.87
N TYR A 62 -20.19 -6.09 -18.55
CA TYR A 62 -20.64 -5.52 -17.27
C TYR A 62 -22.10 -5.03 -17.29
N GLY A 63 -22.64 -4.73 -18.47
CA GLY A 63 -24.03 -4.29 -18.60
C GLY A 63 -24.31 -2.87 -18.08
N TYR A 64 -23.29 -2.13 -17.65
CA TYR A 64 -23.41 -0.75 -17.19
C TYR A 64 -23.52 0.23 -18.35
N GLU A 65 -24.31 1.28 -18.13
CA GLU A 65 -24.49 2.42 -19.02
C GLU A 65 -23.97 3.67 -18.33
N VAL A 66 -23.13 4.43 -19.03
CA VAL A 66 -22.63 5.72 -18.53
C VAL A 66 -23.53 6.81 -19.10
N PRO A 67 -24.22 7.59 -18.26
CA PRO A 67 -25.08 8.67 -18.74
C PRO A 67 -24.21 9.75 -19.40
N TRP A 68 -24.37 9.88 -20.72
CA TRP A 68 -23.58 10.80 -21.53
C TRP A 68 -24.52 11.81 -22.20
N GLN A 69 -24.66 13.01 -21.61
CA GLN A 69 -25.61 14.03 -22.06
C GLN A 69 -24.89 15.31 -22.50
N GLY A 70 -25.42 15.98 -23.53
CA GLY A 70 -25.05 17.37 -23.86
C GLY A 70 -23.80 17.59 -24.70
N THR A 71 -23.22 16.56 -25.31
CA THR A 71 -21.87 16.63 -25.89
C THR A 71 -21.79 16.93 -27.39
N GLY A 72 -22.91 17.13 -28.07
CA GLY A 72 -22.92 17.63 -29.46
C GLY A 72 -22.42 16.65 -30.53
N GLY A 73 -22.03 15.42 -30.17
CA GLY A 73 -21.70 14.34 -31.11
C GLY A 73 -20.29 14.41 -31.72
N ASN A 74 -19.41 15.24 -31.19
CA ASN A 74 -18.03 15.42 -31.67
C ASN A 74 -16.98 14.74 -30.77
N GLU A 75 -17.40 13.75 -30.00
CA GLU A 75 -16.55 13.07 -29.04
C GLU A 75 -15.56 12.14 -29.75
N LYS A 76 -14.34 12.09 -29.23
CA LYS A 76 -13.32 11.13 -29.66
C LYS A 76 -13.03 10.17 -28.53
N PHE A 77 -13.20 8.87 -28.81
CA PHE A 77 -13.00 7.80 -27.85
C PHE A 77 -11.66 7.12 -28.11
N PHE A 78 -10.90 6.89 -27.05
CA PHE A 78 -9.68 6.10 -27.05
C PHE A 78 -9.82 4.95 -26.07
N PHE A 79 -9.46 3.75 -26.53
CA PHE A 79 -9.64 2.47 -25.83
C PHE A 79 -8.31 1.71 -25.67
N GLU A 80 -7.18 2.41 -25.78
CA GLU A 80 -5.84 1.81 -25.74
C GLU A 80 -5.45 1.34 -24.32
N ASN A 81 -5.98 1.98 -23.29
CA ASN A 81 -5.74 1.58 -21.90
C ASN A 81 -6.72 0.46 -21.50
N GLU A 82 -6.21 -0.54 -20.78
CA GLU A 82 -6.97 -1.74 -20.40
C GLU A 82 -8.04 -1.46 -19.34
N ASN A 83 -7.86 -0.45 -18.49
CA ASN A 83 -8.72 -0.15 -17.35
C ASN A 83 -9.62 1.08 -17.58
N VAL A 84 -9.24 1.99 -18.48
CA VAL A 84 -9.96 3.24 -18.70
C VAL A 84 -10.25 3.52 -20.18
N CYS A 85 -11.44 4.08 -20.44
CA CYS A 85 -11.77 4.74 -21.68
C CYS A 85 -11.54 6.26 -21.53
N MET A 86 -10.81 6.84 -22.48
CA MET A 86 -10.60 8.29 -22.55
C MET A 86 -11.56 8.89 -23.58
N VAL A 87 -12.33 9.90 -23.16
CA VAL A 87 -13.29 10.58 -24.02
C VAL A 87 -12.94 12.06 -24.10
N PHE A 88 -12.56 12.51 -25.29
CA PHE A 88 -12.30 13.91 -25.56
C PHE A 88 -13.50 14.60 -26.18
N ASN A 89 -13.87 15.73 -25.62
CA ASN A 89 -14.86 16.61 -26.20
C ASN A 89 -14.57 18.08 -25.87
N ALA A 90 -14.60 18.96 -26.88
CA ALA A 90 -14.48 20.42 -26.70
C ALA A 90 -13.33 20.93 -25.78
N GLY A 91 -12.18 20.26 -25.76
CA GLY A 91 -11.04 20.63 -24.91
C GLY A 91 -11.08 20.06 -23.48
N GLU A 92 -12.05 19.18 -23.21
CA GLU A 92 -12.16 18.40 -21.99
C GLU A 92 -11.83 16.93 -22.28
N LEU A 93 -11.12 16.31 -21.36
CA LEU A 93 -10.83 14.90 -21.30
C LEU A 93 -11.59 14.32 -20.11
N SER A 94 -12.46 13.36 -20.39
CA SER A 94 -13.18 12.60 -19.37
C SER A 94 -12.68 11.16 -19.33
N LEU A 95 -12.52 10.64 -18.12
CA LEU A 95 -12.10 9.26 -17.88
C LEU A 95 -13.29 8.41 -17.44
N ILE A 96 -13.42 7.23 -18.02
CA ILE A 96 -14.45 6.25 -17.66
C ILE A 96 -13.75 4.93 -17.35
N GLU A 97 -13.81 4.49 -16.10
CA GLU A 97 -13.31 3.19 -15.68
C GLU A 97 -14.24 2.07 -16.18
N TYR A 98 -13.69 1.02 -16.78
CA TYR A 98 -14.52 -0.08 -17.25
C TYR A 98 -15.16 -0.82 -16.08
N GLY A 99 -16.48 -1.02 -16.17
CA GLY A 99 -17.24 -1.64 -15.08
C GLY A 99 -17.84 -0.65 -14.09
N ILE A 100 -17.64 0.66 -14.30
CA ILE A 100 -18.30 1.73 -13.53
C ILE A 100 -19.27 2.50 -14.45
N ASN A 101 -20.45 2.84 -13.92
CA ASN A 101 -21.53 3.54 -14.64
C ASN A 101 -21.47 5.06 -14.48
N GLU A 102 -20.37 5.59 -13.97
CA GLU A 102 -20.14 7.01 -13.70
C GLU A 102 -18.83 7.47 -14.34
N ILE A 103 -18.74 8.76 -14.64
CA ILE A 103 -17.52 9.39 -15.13
C ILE A 103 -16.57 9.52 -13.94
N LEU A 104 -15.38 8.91 -14.03
CA LEU A 104 -14.40 8.94 -12.96
C LEU A 104 -13.90 10.37 -12.69
N GLY A 105 -13.75 11.16 -13.74
CA GLY A 105 -13.54 12.59 -13.64
C GLY A 105 -13.23 13.23 -14.99
N THR A 106 -13.26 14.56 -15.01
CA THR A 106 -13.07 15.38 -16.21
C THR A 106 -12.03 16.45 -15.94
N VAL A 107 -11.07 16.59 -16.87
CA VAL A 107 -10.05 17.64 -16.84
C VAL A 107 -10.00 18.40 -18.14
N ARG A 108 -9.49 19.63 -18.09
CA ARG A 108 -9.31 20.46 -19.28
C ARG A 108 -7.89 20.28 -19.82
N THR A 109 -7.77 19.90 -21.08
CA THR A 109 -6.48 19.83 -21.79
C THR A 109 -6.68 20.02 -23.29
N GLU A 110 -5.74 20.72 -23.92
CA GLU A 110 -5.72 20.91 -25.37
C GLU A 110 -4.95 19.78 -26.08
N PHE A 111 -4.26 18.91 -25.34
CA PHE A 111 -3.45 17.82 -25.88
C PHE A 111 -4.28 16.54 -26.02
N MET A 112 -4.82 16.32 -27.22
CA MET A 112 -5.66 15.15 -27.54
C MET A 112 -4.87 13.86 -27.81
N ASN A 113 -3.54 13.86 -27.68
CA ASN A 113 -2.74 12.67 -27.94
C ASN A 113 -2.72 11.79 -26.67
N PRO A 114 -3.24 10.54 -26.71
CA PRO A 114 -3.21 9.64 -25.56
C PRO A 114 -1.80 9.39 -25.02
N HIS A 115 -0.77 9.44 -25.88
CA HIS A 115 0.62 9.28 -25.45
C HIS A 115 1.18 10.46 -24.65
N LEU A 116 0.43 11.57 -24.55
CA LEU A 116 0.75 12.71 -23.68
C LEU A 116 -0.02 12.66 -22.36
N ILE A 117 -0.77 11.58 -22.13
CA ILE A 117 -1.60 11.35 -20.96
C ILE A 117 -1.22 10.01 -20.36
N SER A 118 -0.96 9.99 -19.05
CA SER A 118 -0.74 8.76 -18.30
C SER A 118 -1.88 8.60 -17.32
N VAL A 119 -2.55 7.44 -17.31
CA VAL A 119 -3.60 7.15 -16.34
C VAL A 119 -3.27 5.84 -15.65
N ARG A 120 -3.35 5.84 -14.32
CA ARG A 120 -3.11 4.67 -13.46
C ARG A 120 -4.33 4.48 -12.57
N LEU A 121 -5.05 3.38 -12.78
CA LEU A 121 -6.22 3.00 -11.98
C LEU A 121 -5.97 1.62 -11.36
N ASN A 122 -5.58 1.60 -10.08
CA ASN A 122 -5.47 0.37 -9.29
C ASN A 122 -4.64 -0.75 -9.95
N GLU A 123 -3.65 -0.39 -10.77
CA GLU A 123 -2.84 -1.35 -11.54
C GLU A 123 -1.94 -2.20 -10.62
N ARG A 124 -1.44 -1.59 -9.53
CA ARG A 124 -0.72 -2.27 -8.44
C ARG A 124 -1.23 -1.82 -7.07
N LYS A 125 -1.22 -2.74 -6.10
CA LYS A 125 -1.67 -2.49 -4.73
C LYS A 125 -0.50 -1.99 -3.90
N GLN A 126 -0.65 -0.88 -3.20
CA GLN A 126 0.35 -0.43 -2.24
C GLN A 126 -0.11 -0.70 -0.80
N ARG A 127 0.86 -0.98 0.07
CA ARG A 127 0.59 -1.17 1.50
C ARG A 127 -0.05 0.09 2.11
N GLY A 128 -1.28 -0.05 2.58
CA GLY A 128 -2.02 1.04 3.25
C GLY A 128 -2.80 1.96 2.31
N VAL A 129 -2.86 1.65 1.01
CA VAL A 129 -3.63 2.42 0.01
C VAL A 129 -4.73 1.52 -0.56
N GLU A 130 -6.00 1.86 -0.31
CA GLU A 130 -7.16 1.08 -0.79
C GLU A 130 -7.48 1.35 -2.27
N ASP A 131 -7.45 2.62 -2.68
CA ASP A 131 -7.67 3.05 -4.06
C ASP A 131 -6.55 3.99 -4.52
N ASN A 132 -6.00 3.73 -5.69
CA ASN A 132 -4.99 4.53 -6.37
C ASN A 132 -5.44 4.85 -7.78
N LYS A 133 -6.15 5.98 -7.92
CA LYS A 133 -6.66 6.47 -9.19
C LYS A 133 -6.04 7.82 -9.48
N LYS A 134 -5.07 7.85 -10.37
CA LYS A 134 -4.34 9.08 -10.71
C LYS A 134 -4.17 9.24 -12.20
N MET A 135 -4.14 10.48 -12.66
CA MET A 135 -3.95 10.82 -14.07
C MET A 135 -2.93 11.93 -14.20
N ALA A 136 -1.97 11.79 -15.11
CA ALA A 136 -1.07 12.82 -15.58
C ALA A 136 -1.44 13.31 -16.97
N TYR A 137 -1.40 14.61 -17.18
CA TYR A 137 -1.63 15.22 -18.47
C TYR A 137 -0.88 16.53 -18.61
N LEU A 138 -0.59 16.92 -19.86
CA LEU A 138 -0.08 18.24 -20.16
C LEU A 138 -1.23 19.27 -20.14
N VAL A 139 -1.04 20.35 -19.39
CA VAL A 139 -1.91 21.53 -19.45
C VAL A 139 -1.46 22.44 -20.60
N ASP A 140 -0.14 22.64 -20.71
CA ASP A 140 0.53 23.38 -21.78
C ASP A 140 1.86 22.67 -22.12
N LEU A 141 2.63 23.18 -23.10
CA LEU A 141 3.91 22.59 -23.53
C LEU A 141 5.01 22.53 -22.43
N LYS A 142 4.79 23.13 -21.26
CA LYS A 142 5.76 23.27 -20.17
C LYS A 142 5.20 22.81 -18.81
N THR A 143 3.90 22.68 -18.67
CA THR A 143 3.23 22.32 -17.42
C THR A 143 2.60 20.94 -17.51
N ILE A 144 3.10 20.02 -16.69
CA ILE A 144 2.45 18.72 -16.45
C ILE A 144 1.70 18.81 -15.13
N THR A 145 0.46 18.35 -15.15
CA THR A 145 -0.38 18.17 -13.96
C THR A 145 -0.74 16.70 -13.85
N VAL A 146 -0.60 16.14 -12.67
CA VAL A 146 -1.30 14.95 -12.23
C VAL A 146 -2.46 15.34 -11.39
N VAL A 147 -3.49 14.52 -11.37
CA VAL A 147 -4.63 14.67 -10.49
C VAL A 147 -4.82 13.34 -9.81
N ASP A 148 -4.94 13.36 -8.48
CA ASP A 148 -5.58 12.26 -7.77
C ASP A 148 -7.08 12.33 -8.01
N MET A 149 -7.63 11.33 -8.69
CA MET A 149 -9.01 11.32 -9.15
C MET A 149 -10.02 11.09 -8.03
N LEU A 150 -9.58 10.66 -6.84
CA LEU A 150 -10.45 10.48 -5.68
C LEU A 150 -10.61 11.80 -4.92
N THR A 151 -9.54 12.60 -4.86
CA THR A 151 -9.48 13.81 -4.02
C THR A 151 -9.47 15.12 -4.82
N GLY A 152 -9.22 15.07 -6.14
CA GLY A 152 -9.19 16.22 -7.05
C GLY A 152 -7.92 17.08 -6.95
N PHE A 153 -6.89 16.64 -6.23
CA PHE A 153 -5.66 17.41 -6.01
C PHE A 153 -4.64 17.26 -7.14
N ASN A 154 -4.03 18.39 -7.52
CA ASN A 154 -2.98 18.45 -8.53
C ASN A 154 -1.62 17.95 -7.99
N ILE A 155 -1.07 16.92 -8.61
CA ILE A 155 0.21 16.24 -8.36
C ILE A 155 1.01 16.28 -9.70
N ALA A 156 2.11 15.56 -10.02
CA ALA A 156 2.64 15.44 -11.41
C ALA A 156 3.05 13.98 -11.82
N THR A 157 3.30 13.66 -13.12
CA THR A 157 3.30 12.31 -13.80
C THR A 157 3.85 11.11 -13.04
N LEU A 158 3.29 9.90 -13.14
CA LEU A 158 3.49 8.87 -12.11
C LEU A 158 4.18 7.56 -12.55
N ASN A 159 4.83 6.89 -11.60
CA ASN A 159 5.11 5.45 -11.62
C ASN A 159 3.80 4.63 -11.52
N GLU A 160 3.86 3.32 -11.74
CA GLU A 160 2.68 2.43 -11.72
C GLU A 160 1.94 2.47 -10.38
N THR A 161 2.69 2.72 -9.31
CA THR A 161 2.17 2.86 -7.96
C THR A 161 1.75 4.29 -7.61
N GLY A 162 1.85 5.26 -8.51
CA GLY A 162 1.31 6.60 -8.27
C GLY A 162 2.05 7.47 -7.24
N ARG A 163 3.21 7.04 -6.75
CA ARG A 163 3.99 7.68 -5.68
C ARG A 163 5.10 8.60 -6.17
N THR A 164 5.72 8.27 -7.29
CA THR A 164 6.90 9.00 -7.77
C THR A 164 6.75 9.44 -9.22
N LEU A 165 7.35 10.58 -9.53
CA LEU A 165 7.32 11.22 -10.83
C LEU A 165 8.70 11.28 -11.45
N LEU A 166 8.85 10.81 -12.69
CA LEU A 166 10.01 11.08 -13.52
C LEU A 166 9.70 12.12 -14.60
N PHE A 167 10.51 13.18 -14.66
CA PHE A 167 10.45 14.14 -15.76
C PHE A 167 11.83 14.61 -16.22
N ARG A 168 11.87 15.06 -17.49
CA ARG A 168 13.05 15.63 -18.12
C ARG A 168 12.95 17.15 -18.18
N ASP A 169 13.99 17.85 -17.76
CA ASP A 169 14.09 19.30 -17.97
C ASP A 169 14.68 19.66 -19.36
N LYS A 170 14.65 20.95 -19.71
CA LYS A 170 15.22 21.46 -20.97
C LYS A 170 16.74 21.27 -21.10
N LYS A 171 17.44 20.96 -20.01
CA LYS A 171 18.88 20.68 -19.98
C LYS A 171 19.16 19.17 -20.05
N LEU A 172 18.15 18.36 -20.37
CA LEU A 172 18.22 16.89 -20.42
C LEU A 172 18.59 16.28 -19.07
N LYS A 173 18.19 16.91 -17.96
CA LYS A 173 18.30 16.32 -16.63
C LYS A 173 17.04 15.55 -16.29
N LEU A 174 17.23 14.39 -15.68
CA LEU A 174 16.18 13.54 -15.14
C LEU A 174 15.94 13.93 -13.69
N HIS A 175 14.70 14.24 -13.37
CA HIS A 175 14.24 14.59 -12.04
C HIS A 175 13.24 13.54 -11.55
N LEU A 176 13.37 13.19 -10.28
CA LEU A 176 12.46 12.33 -9.53
C LEU A 176 11.73 13.22 -8.52
N LEU A 177 10.39 13.29 -8.60
CA LEU A 177 9.55 14.00 -7.64
C LEU A 177 8.75 12.96 -6.84
N ASP A 178 8.88 12.98 -5.51
CA ASP A 178 7.97 12.24 -4.64
C ASP A 178 6.66 13.05 -4.50
N VAL A 179 5.54 12.40 -4.80
CA VAL A 179 4.21 13.02 -4.91
C VAL A 179 3.71 13.52 -3.56
N ASP A 180 3.89 12.74 -2.51
CA ASP A 180 3.32 13.04 -1.21
C ASP A 180 4.12 14.13 -0.51
N THR A 181 5.45 14.06 -0.60
CA THR A 181 6.37 15.00 0.05
C THR A 181 6.68 16.22 -0.80
N GLN A 182 6.37 16.20 -2.09
CA GLN A 182 6.73 17.23 -3.08
C GLN A 182 8.25 17.46 -3.21
N VAL A 183 9.08 16.50 -2.79
CA VAL A 183 10.54 16.57 -2.88
C VAL A 183 10.99 16.21 -4.28
N CYS A 184 11.66 17.15 -4.96
CA CYS A 184 12.21 16.97 -6.30
C CYS A 184 13.74 16.80 -6.25
N THR A 185 14.23 15.66 -6.75
CA THR A 185 15.65 15.30 -6.77
C THR A 185 16.14 15.09 -8.19
N THR A 186 17.26 15.69 -8.58
CA THR A 186 17.89 15.39 -9.87
C THR A 186 18.71 14.11 -9.77
N ILE A 187 18.31 13.07 -10.51
CA ILE A 187 18.94 11.74 -10.42
C ILE A 187 19.92 11.45 -11.56
N LEU A 188 19.77 12.11 -12.72
CA LEU A 188 20.68 11.90 -13.87
C LEU A 188 20.83 13.20 -14.66
N ASN A 189 22.03 13.46 -15.19
CA ASN A 189 22.28 14.58 -16.09
C ASN A 189 22.60 14.07 -17.49
N TYR A 190 22.04 14.70 -18.52
CA TYR A 190 22.32 14.44 -19.94
C TYR A 190 21.95 13.02 -20.39
N PHE A 191 20.72 12.59 -20.10
CA PHE A 191 20.23 11.28 -20.52
C PHE A 191 19.59 11.32 -21.93
N THR A 192 19.65 10.20 -22.64
CA THR A 192 19.09 10.04 -23.99
C THR A 192 17.79 9.23 -24.00
N TYR A 193 17.63 8.30 -23.07
CA TYR A 193 16.46 7.43 -22.93
C TYR A 193 16.12 7.22 -21.44
N VAL A 194 14.83 7.08 -21.12
CA VAL A 194 14.33 6.70 -19.78
C VAL A 194 13.00 5.97 -19.89
N GLN A 195 12.81 4.90 -19.12
CA GLN A 195 11.55 4.17 -19.04
C GLN A 195 11.43 3.44 -17.69
N TRP A 196 10.20 3.33 -17.17
CA TRP A 196 9.87 2.41 -16.08
C TRP A 196 9.80 0.99 -16.62
N VAL A 197 10.38 0.03 -15.90
CA VAL A 197 10.20 -1.39 -16.21
C VAL A 197 8.74 -1.77 -15.94
N PRO A 198 8.02 -2.34 -16.92
CA PRO A 198 6.62 -2.72 -16.76
C PRO A 198 6.39 -3.64 -15.56
N LEU A 199 5.28 -3.41 -14.86
CA LEU A 199 4.84 -4.16 -13.68
C LEU A 199 5.85 -4.10 -12.52
N SER A 200 6.60 -2.98 -12.39
CA SER A 200 7.60 -2.78 -11.34
C SER A 200 7.90 -1.29 -11.08
N ASP A 201 8.60 -1.01 -9.99
CA ASP A 201 9.10 0.33 -9.64
C ASP A 201 10.58 0.55 -10.06
N VAL A 202 11.09 -0.28 -10.98
CA VAL A 202 12.47 -0.19 -11.47
C VAL A 202 12.56 0.79 -12.63
N VAL A 203 13.58 1.65 -12.62
CA VAL A 203 13.82 2.64 -13.66
C VAL A 203 15.05 2.27 -14.46
N VAL A 204 14.93 2.38 -15.79
CA VAL A 204 16.05 2.25 -16.72
C VAL A 204 16.27 3.57 -17.45
N ALA A 205 17.53 4.00 -17.57
CA ALA A 205 17.91 5.14 -18.38
C ALA A 205 19.23 4.92 -19.12
N GLN A 206 19.50 5.74 -20.13
CA GLN A 206 20.79 5.77 -20.82
C GLN A 206 21.54 7.07 -20.53
N ASN A 207 22.81 6.96 -20.13
CA ASN A 207 23.72 8.09 -19.94
C ASN A 207 25.07 7.85 -20.61
N ARG A 208 25.38 8.61 -21.67
CA ARG A 208 26.71 8.67 -22.32
C ARG A 208 27.33 7.28 -22.59
N GLY A 209 26.53 6.34 -23.11
CA GLY A 209 26.97 4.98 -23.41
C GLY A 209 26.90 4.00 -22.24
N ASN A 210 26.26 4.37 -21.13
CA ASN A 210 25.94 3.45 -20.04
C ASN A 210 24.43 3.27 -19.91
N LEU A 211 24.02 2.04 -19.66
CA LEU A 211 22.72 1.66 -19.15
C LEU A 211 22.71 1.87 -17.63
N CYS A 212 21.87 2.79 -17.16
CA CYS A 212 21.61 3.09 -15.76
C CYS A 212 20.37 2.31 -15.30
N VAL A 213 20.46 1.56 -14.20
CA VAL A 213 19.34 0.82 -13.64
C VAL A 213 19.21 1.15 -12.15
N TRP A 214 18.02 1.60 -11.75
CA TRP A 214 17.64 1.81 -10.35
C TRP A 214 16.66 0.73 -9.94
N TYR A 215 17.17 -0.33 -9.29
CA TYR A 215 16.34 -1.39 -8.71
C TYR A 215 15.55 -0.92 -7.48
N ASN A 216 16.02 0.13 -6.81
CA ASN A 216 15.29 0.80 -5.74
C ASN A 216 15.34 2.32 -5.99
N ILE A 217 14.20 2.88 -6.38
CA ILE A 217 14.08 4.30 -6.72
C ILE A 217 14.09 5.22 -5.49
N ASP A 218 13.79 4.69 -4.30
CA ASP A 218 13.87 5.43 -3.03
C ASP A 218 15.33 5.71 -2.61
N SER A 219 16.30 5.04 -3.23
CA SER A 219 17.76 5.26 -3.04
C SER A 219 18.43 5.61 -4.38
N PRO A 220 18.15 6.80 -4.95
CA PRO A 220 18.59 7.18 -6.30
C PRO A 220 20.12 7.24 -6.46
N GLU A 221 20.88 7.32 -5.37
CA GLU A 221 22.33 7.24 -5.33
C GLU A 221 22.89 5.84 -5.65
N ARG A 222 22.08 4.78 -5.48
CA ARG A 222 22.45 3.37 -5.70
C ARG A 222 22.18 2.91 -7.13
N VAL A 223 22.63 3.71 -8.10
CA VAL A 223 22.48 3.37 -9.52
C VAL A 223 23.45 2.25 -9.92
N THR A 224 22.93 1.25 -10.62
CA THR A 224 23.74 0.21 -11.26
C THR A 224 24.02 0.59 -12.70
N MET A 225 25.27 0.52 -13.14
CA MET A 225 25.72 1.03 -14.42
C MET A 225 26.37 -0.07 -15.26
N PHE A 226 25.86 -0.31 -16.46
CA PHE A 226 26.44 -1.24 -17.42
C PHE A 226 26.89 -0.50 -18.69
N PRO A 227 28.12 -0.72 -19.17
CA PRO A 227 28.55 -0.12 -20.44
C PRO A 227 27.81 -0.78 -21.61
N ILE A 228 27.25 0.02 -22.51
CA ILE A 228 26.55 -0.43 -23.72
C ILE A 228 27.16 0.21 -24.97
N LYS A 229 27.09 -0.44 -26.14
CA LYS A 229 27.64 0.10 -27.39
C LYS A 229 26.53 0.48 -28.38
N GLY A 230 25.64 1.36 -27.96
CA GLY A 230 24.56 1.83 -28.82
C GLY A 230 23.57 2.69 -28.05
N ASP A 231 22.43 2.92 -28.68
CA ASP A 231 21.30 3.63 -28.10
C ASP A 231 20.19 2.67 -27.68
N ILE A 232 19.61 2.90 -26.50
CA ILE A 232 18.45 2.12 -26.05
C ILE A 232 17.28 2.48 -26.95
N VAL A 233 16.64 1.46 -27.51
CA VAL A 233 15.47 1.61 -28.36
C VAL A 233 14.21 1.21 -27.62
N ASP A 234 14.27 0.13 -26.84
CA ASP A 234 13.10 -0.42 -26.17
C ASP A 234 13.46 -1.20 -24.89
N LEU A 235 12.43 -1.49 -24.11
CA LEU A 235 12.48 -2.31 -22.91
C LEU A 235 11.27 -3.22 -22.86
N GLU A 236 11.52 -4.52 -22.82
CA GLU A 236 10.49 -5.54 -22.83
C GLU A 236 10.59 -6.42 -21.58
N ARG A 237 9.44 -6.76 -21.00
CA ARG A 237 9.34 -7.75 -19.92
C ARG A 237 8.38 -8.85 -20.36
N SER A 238 8.91 -10.06 -20.56
CA SER A 238 8.13 -11.23 -20.97
C SER A 238 8.72 -12.51 -20.38
N ASP A 239 7.87 -13.51 -20.10
CA ASP A 239 8.27 -14.83 -19.57
C ASP A 239 9.20 -14.79 -18.34
N GLY A 240 9.00 -13.82 -17.43
CA GLY A 240 9.83 -13.65 -16.23
C GLY A 240 11.25 -13.20 -16.54
N LYS A 241 11.46 -12.51 -17.65
CA LYS A 241 12.72 -11.87 -18.02
C LYS A 241 12.46 -10.43 -18.42
N THR A 242 13.32 -9.55 -17.93
CA THR A 242 13.34 -8.15 -18.33
C THR A 242 14.59 -7.89 -19.17
N GLU A 243 14.39 -7.45 -20.42
CA GLU A 243 15.46 -7.21 -21.38
C GLU A 243 15.40 -5.78 -21.93
N VAL A 244 16.56 -5.14 -21.98
CA VAL A 244 16.75 -3.82 -22.58
C VAL A 244 17.34 -3.99 -23.98
N LEU A 245 16.64 -3.49 -25.00
CA LEU A 245 17.03 -3.62 -26.40
C LEU A 245 17.87 -2.41 -26.81
N VAL A 246 19.13 -2.66 -27.16
CA VAL A 246 20.11 -1.65 -27.58
C VAL A 246 20.44 -1.83 -29.05
N ASN A 247 20.35 -0.74 -29.82
CA ASN A 247 20.73 -0.75 -31.23
C ASN A 247 22.19 -0.34 -31.39
N GLU A 248 23.03 -1.27 -31.85
CA GLU A 248 24.45 -1.06 -32.17
C GLU A 248 24.69 -0.80 -33.67
N GLY A 249 23.73 -0.13 -34.32
CA GLY A 249 23.78 0.24 -35.74
C GLY A 249 23.00 -0.71 -36.64
N VAL A 250 23.56 -1.90 -36.93
CA VAL A 250 22.92 -2.91 -37.82
C VAL A 250 22.21 -4.01 -37.03
N THR A 251 22.62 -4.24 -35.78
CA THR A 251 22.11 -5.30 -34.93
C THR A 251 21.54 -4.74 -33.64
N THR A 252 20.44 -5.32 -33.17
CA THR A 252 19.88 -5.09 -31.85
C THR A 252 20.41 -6.16 -30.90
N ILE A 253 20.96 -5.73 -29.77
CA ILE A 253 21.49 -6.59 -28.71
C ILE A 253 20.61 -6.42 -27.46
N SER A 254 20.24 -7.52 -26.80
CA SER A 254 19.51 -7.50 -25.54
C SER A 254 20.45 -7.51 -24.34
N TYR A 255 20.17 -6.68 -23.35
CA TYR A 255 20.80 -6.66 -22.05
C TYR A 255 19.79 -7.11 -21.00
N THR A 256 20.00 -8.29 -20.41
CA THR A 256 19.13 -8.85 -19.38
C THR A 256 19.35 -8.16 -18.04
N LEU A 257 18.28 -7.69 -17.41
CA LEU A 257 18.31 -7.14 -16.05
C LEU A 257 18.24 -8.25 -15.01
N ASP A 258 18.54 -7.89 -13.76
CA ASP A 258 18.41 -8.79 -12.62
C ASP A 258 16.92 -8.91 -12.24
N GLU A 259 16.27 -9.93 -12.78
CA GLU A 259 14.87 -10.22 -12.47
C GLU A 259 14.67 -10.47 -10.97
N GLY A 260 15.69 -10.96 -10.26
CA GLY A 260 15.54 -11.24 -8.85
C GLY A 260 15.42 -10.00 -7.99
N LEU A 261 16.20 -8.97 -8.29
CA LEU A 261 16.03 -7.67 -7.66
C LEU A 261 14.71 -7.00 -8.07
N ILE A 262 14.29 -7.13 -9.33
CA ILE A 262 13.02 -6.57 -9.83
C ILE A 262 11.83 -7.24 -9.12
N GLU A 263 11.76 -8.57 -9.14
CA GLU A 263 10.64 -9.34 -8.62
C GLU A 263 10.53 -9.22 -7.10
N PHE A 264 11.65 -9.29 -6.39
CA PHE A 264 11.67 -9.10 -4.94
C PHE A 264 11.26 -7.68 -4.55
N GLY A 265 11.85 -6.64 -5.16
CA GLY A 265 11.51 -5.25 -4.88
C GLY A 265 10.02 -4.98 -5.12
N THR A 266 9.51 -5.43 -6.28
CA THR A 266 8.10 -5.33 -6.66
C THR A 266 7.19 -6.01 -5.63
N ALA A 267 7.46 -7.27 -5.27
CA ALA A 267 6.65 -8.01 -4.30
C ALA A 267 6.65 -7.39 -2.90
N VAL A 268 7.79 -6.87 -2.47
CA VAL A 268 7.94 -6.18 -1.18
C VAL A 268 7.14 -4.88 -1.14
N ASP A 269 7.22 -4.06 -2.20
CA ASP A 269 6.49 -2.80 -2.30
C ASP A 269 4.97 -3.01 -2.42
N ASP A 270 4.53 -4.09 -3.08
CA ASP A 270 3.11 -4.49 -3.12
C ASP A 270 2.59 -4.98 -1.76
N GLY A 271 3.49 -5.22 -0.80
CA GLY A 271 3.17 -5.89 0.47
C GLY A 271 2.80 -7.37 0.32
N ASP A 272 3.02 -7.96 -0.87
CA ASP A 272 2.85 -9.38 -1.12
C ASP A 272 4.10 -10.14 -0.72
N PHE A 273 4.28 -10.26 0.58
CA PHE A 273 5.43 -10.98 1.12
C PHE A 273 5.40 -12.48 0.83
N VAL A 274 4.24 -13.06 0.50
CA VAL A 274 4.14 -14.48 0.11
C VAL A 274 4.79 -14.70 -1.25
N ARG A 275 4.52 -13.79 -2.20
CA ARG A 275 5.22 -13.75 -3.49
C ARG A 275 6.72 -13.56 -3.29
N ALA A 276 7.13 -12.63 -2.42
CA ALA A 276 8.55 -12.41 -2.11
C ALA A 276 9.24 -13.66 -1.52
N VAL A 277 8.60 -14.37 -0.59
CA VAL A 277 9.11 -15.64 -0.02
C VAL A 277 9.25 -16.70 -1.10
N THR A 278 8.20 -16.90 -1.91
CA THR A 278 8.19 -17.92 -2.97
C THR A 278 9.31 -17.68 -3.98
N PHE A 279 9.54 -16.40 -4.30
CA PHE A 279 10.64 -15.99 -5.15
C PHE A 279 12.00 -16.29 -4.51
N LEU A 280 12.23 -15.88 -3.26
CA LEU A 280 13.51 -16.12 -2.58
C LEU A 280 13.80 -17.61 -2.31
N GLU A 281 12.77 -18.44 -2.10
CA GLU A 281 12.91 -19.90 -1.97
C GLU A 281 13.35 -20.58 -3.28
N SER A 282 13.11 -19.93 -4.42
CA SER A 282 13.56 -20.43 -5.73
C SER A 282 15.04 -20.14 -6.02
N LEU A 283 15.66 -19.24 -5.24
CA LEU A 283 17.06 -18.85 -5.40
C LEU A 283 17.99 -19.68 -4.53
N GLU A 284 19.21 -19.91 -5.03
CA GLU A 284 20.29 -20.45 -4.20
C GLU A 284 20.76 -19.41 -3.17
N MET A 285 21.19 -19.87 -1.99
CA MET A 285 21.62 -18.97 -0.93
C MET A 285 22.95 -18.27 -1.28
N SER A 286 22.89 -17.00 -1.67
CA SER A 286 24.04 -16.11 -1.86
C SER A 286 24.09 -15.00 -0.79
N LEU A 287 25.17 -14.22 -0.76
CA LEU A 287 25.25 -13.03 0.08
C LEU A 287 24.17 -11.99 -0.27
N GLU A 288 23.76 -11.91 -1.55
CA GLU A 288 22.65 -11.05 -1.97
C GLU A 288 21.30 -11.61 -1.49
N THR A 289 21.04 -12.90 -1.71
CA THR A 289 19.79 -13.56 -1.29
C THR A 289 19.64 -13.51 0.23
N GLU A 290 20.72 -13.66 0.99
CA GLU A 290 20.73 -13.50 2.45
C GLU A 290 20.33 -12.08 2.87
N ALA A 291 20.84 -11.05 2.20
CA ALA A 291 20.46 -9.66 2.48
C ALA A 291 18.98 -9.39 2.15
N MET A 292 18.44 -10.01 1.09
CA MET A 292 17.03 -9.92 0.73
C MET A 292 16.14 -10.61 1.77
N TRP A 293 16.50 -11.81 2.22
CA TRP A 293 15.83 -12.51 3.32
C TRP A 293 15.82 -11.70 4.63
N LYS A 294 16.94 -11.04 4.97
CA LYS A 294 17.03 -10.13 6.14
C LYS A 294 16.13 -8.90 6.00
N THR A 295 16.02 -8.37 4.78
CA THR A 295 15.15 -7.22 4.51
C THR A 295 13.67 -7.63 4.62
N LEU A 296 13.30 -8.77 4.04
CA LEU A 296 11.94 -9.31 4.11
C LEU A 296 11.53 -9.65 5.54
N SER A 297 12.42 -10.22 6.35
CA SER A 297 12.13 -10.56 7.75
C SER A 297 11.82 -9.33 8.59
N ARG A 298 12.61 -8.25 8.43
CA ARG A 298 12.36 -6.96 9.09
C ARG A 298 10.99 -6.39 8.68
N LEU A 299 10.69 -6.33 7.39
CA LEU A 299 9.43 -5.79 6.88
C LEU A 299 8.22 -6.63 7.30
N ALA A 300 8.35 -7.95 7.33
CA ALA A 300 7.31 -8.87 7.81
C ALA A 300 7.04 -8.66 9.31
N LEU A 301 8.07 -8.42 10.13
CA LEU A 301 7.91 -8.08 11.55
C LEU A 301 7.18 -6.74 11.74
N GLU A 302 7.56 -5.70 10.99
CA GLU A 302 6.88 -4.39 10.99
C GLU A 302 5.42 -4.51 10.52
N ALA A 303 5.13 -5.43 9.59
CA ALA A 303 3.79 -5.74 9.13
C ALA A 303 3.01 -6.70 10.01
N ARG A 304 3.60 -7.17 11.12
CA ARG A 304 3.01 -8.16 12.04
C ARG A 304 2.66 -9.49 11.37
N GLN A 305 3.28 -9.81 10.23
CA GLN A 305 3.12 -11.09 9.54
C GLN A 305 4.13 -12.11 10.07
N LEU A 306 3.87 -12.61 11.28
CA LEU A 306 4.81 -13.46 12.02
C LEU A 306 5.17 -14.76 11.29
N HIS A 307 4.20 -15.39 10.62
CA HIS A 307 4.41 -16.61 9.85
C HIS A 307 5.42 -16.43 8.70
N ILE A 308 5.48 -15.25 8.10
CA ILE A 308 6.44 -14.93 7.04
C ILE A 308 7.81 -14.63 7.65
N ALA A 309 7.84 -13.85 8.74
CA ALA A 309 9.08 -13.57 9.45
C ALA A 309 9.77 -14.87 9.88
N GLU A 310 9.02 -15.83 10.43
CA GLU A 310 9.50 -17.17 10.80
C GLU A 310 10.13 -17.91 9.61
N ARG A 311 9.44 -17.96 8.47
CA ARG A 311 9.96 -18.58 7.24
C ARG A 311 11.26 -17.91 6.78
N CYS A 312 11.35 -16.58 6.87
CA CYS A 312 12.56 -15.85 6.49
C CYS A 312 13.75 -16.19 7.41
N PHE A 313 13.53 -16.27 8.72
CA PHE A 313 14.58 -16.63 9.66
C PHE A 313 15.01 -18.09 9.53
N ALA A 314 14.10 -19.01 9.21
CA ALA A 314 14.43 -20.40 8.89
C ALA A 314 15.33 -20.50 7.64
N ALA A 315 15.03 -19.71 6.60
CA ALA A 315 15.81 -19.70 5.36
C ALA A 315 17.24 -19.16 5.56
N LEU A 316 17.44 -18.17 6.44
CA LEU A 316 18.75 -17.56 6.72
C LEU A 316 19.77 -18.49 7.41
N GLY A 317 19.38 -19.71 7.77
CA GLY A 317 20.30 -20.70 8.30
C GLY A 317 20.87 -20.36 9.68
N ASP A 318 20.24 -19.45 10.42
CA ASP A 318 20.60 -19.11 11.80
C ASP A 318 20.11 -20.24 12.74
N GLY A 319 20.72 -21.42 12.60
CA GLY A 319 20.84 -22.46 13.62
C GLY A 319 19.57 -23.05 14.24
N GLY A 320 18.41 -22.99 13.58
CA GLY A 320 17.19 -23.63 14.07
C GLY A 320 16.00 -23.48 13.14
N ASP A 321 14.95 -24.24 13.39
CA ASP A 321 13.67 -24.36 12.67
C ASP A 321 12.84 -23.05 12.50
N GLY A 322 13.44 -21.87 12.50
CA GLY A 322 12.73 -20.58 12.53
C GLY A 322 12.06 -20.29 13.89
N THR A 323 11.70 -21.32 14.64
CA THR A 323 11.21 -21.24 16.02
C THR A 323 12.30 -20.98 17.04
N ASN A 324 13.58 -20.92 16.65
CA ASN A 324 14.69 -20.61 17.57
C ASN A 324 15.07 -19.13 17.66
N HIS A 325 14.54 -18.25 16.79
CA HIS A 325 14.85 -16.83 16.89
C HIS A 325 14.17 -16.20 18.11
N VAL A 326 14.98 -15.70 19.05
CA VAL A 326 14.57 -15.23 20.39
C VAL A 326 13.37 -14.28 20.35
N ARG A 327 13.43 -13.26 19.49
CA ARG A 327 12.35 -12.27 19.32
C ARG A 327 11.03 -12.87 18.79
N VAL A 328 11.11 -13.88 17.93
CA VAL A 328 9.93 -14.54 17.35
C VAL A 328 9.29 -15.46 18.40
N ARG A 329 10.09 -16.23 19.14
CA ARG A 329 9.62 -17.04 20.29
C ARG A 329 8.98 -16.20 21.38
N ALA A 330 9.59 -15.06 21.70
CA ALA A 330 9.05 -14.14 22.69
C ALA A 330 7.70 -13.58 22.23
N LYS A 331 7.59 -13.12 20.98
CA LYS A 331 6.32 -12.62 20.42
C LYS A 331 5.25 -13.72 20.31
N LEU A 332 5.60 -14.94 19.91
CA LEU A 332 4.69 -16.10 19.92
C LEU A 332 4.19 -16.40 21.34
N ALA A 333 5.08 -16.45 22.32
CA ALA A 333 4.71 -16.67 23.71
C ALA A 333 3.81 -15.55 24.28
N VAL A 334 4.00 -14.30 23.86
CA VAL A 334 3.09 -13.18 24.17
C VAL A 334 1.70 -13.40 23.57
N LEU A 335 1.62 -13.84 22.31
CA LEU A 335 0.34 -14.13 21.65
C LEU A 335 -0.41 -15.29 22.30
N ASP A 336 0.32 -16.33 22.73
CA ASP A 336 -0.22 -17.45 23.50
C ASP A 336 -0.54 -17.08 24.97
N LYS A 337 -0.40 -15.80 25.33
CA LYS A 337 -0.60 -15.25 26.69
C LYS A 337 0.33 -15.85 27.75
N ASN A 338 1.42 -16.48 27.32
CA ASN A 338 2.45 -17.03 28.19
C ASN A 338 3.59 -16.01 28.40
N PHE A 339 3.27 -14.93 29.10
CA PHE A 339 4.18 -13.79 29.32
C PHE A 339 5.47 -14.17 30.07
N LYS A 340 5.39 -15.17 30.96
CA LYS A 340 6.56 -15.64 31.72
C LYS A 340 7.55 -16.41 30.86
N LEU A 341 7.04 -17.17 29.89
CA LEU A 341 7.89 -17.81 28.89
C LEU A 341 8.53 -16.77 27.97
N ALA A 342 7.78 -15.75 27.53
CA ALA A 342 8.34 -14.65 26.73
C ALA A 342 9.45 -13.89 27.46
N GLU A 343 9.22 -13.56 28.74
CA GLU A 343 10.20 -12.94 29.63
C GLU A 343 11.46 -13.80 29.78
N SER A 344 11.32 -15.10 30.06
CA SER A 344 12.50 -15.98 30.22
C SER A 344 13.32 -16.05 28.94
N ILE A 345 12.67 -16.18 27.79
CA ILE A 345 13.32 -16.23 26.48
C ILE A 345 14.15 -14.96 26.22
N LEU A 346 13.57 -13.77 26.46
CA LEU A 346 14.25 -12.48 26.24
C LEU A 346 15.42 -12.28 27.22
N LEU A 347 15.20 -12.61 28.51
CA LEU A 347 16.20 -12.41 29.56
C LEU A 347 17.37 -13.38 29.47
N GLU A 348 17.16 -14.62 29.02
CA GLU A 348 18.22 -15.62 28.80
C GLU A 348 19.23 -15.15 27.74
N HIS A 349 18.79 -14.36 26.77
CA HIS A 349 19.61 -13.86 25.66
C HIS A 349 20.06 -12.40 25.85
N GLY A 350 19.78 -11.80 27.01
CA GLY A 350 20.24 -10.45 27.36
C GLY A 350 19.40 -9.30 26.79
N TYR A 351 18.25 -9.57 26.18
CA TYR A 351 17.33 -8.54 25.66
C TYR A 351 16.44 -7.99 26.80
N VAL A 352 17.05 -7.27 27.74
CA VAL A 352 16.35 -6.71 28.90
C VAL A 352 15.40 -5.59 28.48
N ASP A 353 15.83 -4.71 27.57
CA ASP A 353 15.05 -3.56 27.11
C ASP A 353 13.77 -4.00 26.39
N GLU A 354 13.88 -5.02 25.54
CA GLU A 354 12.75 -5.60 24.80
C GLU A 354 11.76 -6.30 25.74
N ALA A 355 12.24 -6.89 26.85
CA ALA A 355 11.38 -7.48 27.88
C ALA A 355 10.61 -6.41 28.68
N ILE A 356 11.23 -5.26 28.94
CA ILE A 356 10.59 -4.10 29.59
C ILE A 356 9.54 -3.51 28.65
N GLU A 357 9.90 -3.26 27.39
CA GLU A 357 9.00 -2.72 26.36
C GLU A 357 7.78 -3.62 26.15
N MET A 358 7.99 -4.95 26.06
CA MET A 358 6.91 -5.94 25.99
C MET A 358 5.89 -5.76 27.12
N TYR A 359 6.34 -5.57 28.36
CA TYR A 359 5.43 -5.37 29.49
C TYR A 359 4.77 -3.99 29.49
N GLN A 360 5.44 -2.95 28.98
CA GLN A 360 4.84 -1.62 28.80
C GLN A 360 3.72 -1.63 27.75
N GLU A 361 3.93 -2.29 26.61
CA GLU A 361 2.90 -2.46 25.57
C GLU A 361 1.66 -3.21 26.09
N LEU A 362 1.87 -4.16 27.02
CA LEU A 362 0.81 -4.90 27.68
C LEU A 362 0.18 -4.16 28.87
N HIS A 363 0.62 -2.92 29.15
CA HIS A 363 0.23 -2.10 30.30
C HIS A 363 0.47 -2.78 31.66
N LYS A 364 1.47 -3.66 31.75
CA LYS A 364 1.90 -4.41 32.92
C LYS A 364 3.13 -3.78 33.57
N TRP A 365 2.93 -2.60 34.13
CA TRP A 365 4.02 -1.76 34.65
C TRP A 365 4.74 -2.34 35.87
N ASP A 366 4.03 -3.06 36.75
CA ASP A 366 4.65 -3.67 37.92
C ASP A 366 5.67 -4.75 37.51
N GLU A 367 5.34 -5.55 36.49
CA GLU A 367 6.23 -6.55 35.91
C GLU A 367 7.40 -5.91 35.14
N ALA A 368 7.16 -4.83 34.39
CA ALA A 368 8.23 -4.08 33.72
C ALA A 368 9.27 -3.53 34.73
N ILE A 369 8.80 -2.95 35.83
CA ILE A 369 9.64 -2.44 36.93
C ILE A 369 10.37 -3.58 37.64
N ALA A 370 9.71 -4.73 37.85
CA ALA A 370 10.33 -5.89 38.48
C ALA A 370 11.50 -6.44 37.64
N VAL A 371 11.33 -6.53 36.31
CA VAL A 371 12.39 -6.95 35.38
C VAL A 371 13.55 -5.95 35.39
N ALA A 372 13.25 -4.66 35.28
CA ALA A 372 14.25 -3.59 35.32
C ALA A 372 15.04 -3.58 36.64
N ALA A 373 14.36 -3.78 37.77
CA ALA A 373 14.99 -3.82 39.09
C ALA A 373 15.86 -5.07 39.27
N ALA A 374 15.40 -6.24 38.83
CA ALA A 374 16.13 -7.49 38.93
C ALA A 374 17.44 -7.50 38.12
N LYS A 375 17.48 -6.76 37.01
CA LYS A 375 18.65 -6.65 36.12
C LYS A 375 19.51 -5.40 36.37
N GLY A 376 19.11 -4.52 37.29
CA GLY A 376 19.85 -3.28 37.58
C GLY A 376 19.87 -2.30 36.39
N HIS A 377 18.75 -2.19 35.67
CA HIS A 377 18.64 -1.36 34.47
C HIS A 377 18.85 0.14 34.81
N PRO A 378 19.66 0.89 34.03
CA PRO A 378 19.98 2.28 34.33
C PRO A 378 18.76 3.21 34.35
N GLU A 379 17.71 2.89 33.60
CA GLU A 379 16.47 3.69 33.53
C GLU A 379 15.40 3.30 34.56
N LEU A 380 15.72 2.46 35.55
CA LEU A 380 14.74 2.00 36.55
C LEU A 380 13.99 3.15 37.24
N GLU A 381 14.71 4.20 37.64
CA GLU A 381 14.12 5.36 38.33
C GLU A 381 13.22 6.18 37.38
N ASN A 382 13.59 6.30 36.11
CA ASN A 382 12.76 6.95 35.09
C ASN A 382 11.47 6.14 34.85
N LEU A 383 11.57 4.81 34.81
CA LEU A 383 10.43 3.90 34.63
C LEU A 383 9.43 4.01 35.80
N ARG A 384 9.94 4.07 37.03
CA ARG A 384 9.13 4.27 38.25
C ARG A 384 8.40 5.62 38.23
N ALA A 385 9.10 6.69 37.87
CA ALA A 385 8.52 8.02 37.77
C ALA A 385 7.40 8.07 36.70
N ALA A 386 7.65 7.49 35.52
CA ALA A 386 6.65 7.42 34.45
C ALA A 386 5.41 6.62 34.84
N HIS A 387 5.59 5.47 35.51
CA HIS A 387 4.47 4.67 36.02
C HIS A 387 3.65 5.44 37.07
N TYR A 388 4.31 6.14 38.01
CA TYR A 388 3.64 6.95 39.01
C TYR A 388 2.85 8.10 38.39
N GLN A 389 3.42 8.78 37.39
CA GLN A 389 2.73 9.85 36.66
C GLN A 389 1.47 9.30 35.97
N TRP A 390 1.57 8.15 35.31
CA TRP A 390 0.42 7.50 34.68
C TRP A 390 -0.66 7.10 35.70
N LEU A 391 -0.28 6.56 36.87
CA LEU A 391 -1.23 6.24 37.95
C LEU A 391 -1.95 7.49 38.48
N SER A 392 -1.24 8.61 38.57
CA SER A 392 -1.80 9.91 38.97
C SER A 392 -2.79 10.46 37.92
N GLU A 393 -2.41 10.42 36.64
CA GLU A 393 -3.24 10.88 35.52
C GLU A 393 -4.50 10.03 35.31
N THR A 394 -4.42 8.72 35.57
CA THR A 394 -5.56 7.79 35.47
C THR A 394 -6.42 7.71 36.73
N ALA A 395 -6.16 8.56 37.73
CA ALA A 395 -6.83 8.58 39.03
C ALA A 395 -6.80 7.23 39.80
N GLN A 396 -5.80 6.38 39.53
CA GLN A 396 -5.54 5.14 40.28
C GLN A 396 -4.73 5.44 41.55
N GLU A 397 -5.24 6.36 42.36
CA GLU A 397 -4.57 6.94 43.52
C GLU A 397 -4.32 5.90 44.65
N GLU A 398 -5.10 4.83 44.73
CA GLU A 398 -4.85 3.74 45.69
C GLU A 398 -3.53 3.03 45.39
N LYS A 399 -3.31 2.65 44.12
CA LYS A 399 -2.06 2.01 43.69
C LYS A 399 -0.88 2.98 43.77
N ALA A 400 -1.10 4.26 43.47
CA ALA A 400 -0.10 5.30 43.66
C ALA A 400 0.34 5.40 45.14
N GLY A 401 -0.61 5.26 46.08
CA GLY A 401 -0.34 5.17 47.51
C GLY A 401 0.51 3.96 47.89
N GLU A 402 0.21 2.79 47.34
CA GLU A 402 1.00 1.55 47.57
C GLU A 402 2.43 1.64 47.00
N VAL A 403 2.60 2.32 45.87
CA VAL A 403 3.94 2.61 45.32
C VAL A 403 4.73 3.50 46.28
N LYS A 404 4.14 4.59 46.79
CA LYS A 404 4.79 5.50 47.73
C LYS A 404 5.10 4.86 49.08
N GLU A 405 4.25 3.95 49.54
CA GLU A 405 4.47 3.13 50.72
C GLU A 405 5.71 2.22 50.55
N ARG A 406 5.87 1.59 49.38
CA ARG A 406 7.06 0.78 49.05
C ARG A 406 8.35 1.61 48.92
N GLU A 407 8.24 2.85 48.48
CA GLU A 407 9.37 3.81 48.41
C GLU A 407 9.76 4.39 49.79
N GLY A 408 9.00 4.11 50.85
CA GLY A 408 9.23 4.66 52.19
C GLY A 408 8.70 6.09 52.39
N ASN A 409 7.96 6.63 51.42
CA ASN A 409 7.34 7.95 51.46
C ASN A 409 5.96 7.89 52.12
N TYR A 410 5.93 7.50 53.40
CA TYR A 410 4.69 7.21 54.13
C TYR A 410 3.73 8.41 54.26
N SER A 411 4.25 9.64 54.31
CA SER A 411 3.45 10.87 54.40
C SER A 411 2.64 11.17 53.12
N GLU A 412 3.23 10.90 51.95
CA GLU A 412 2.58 11.06 50.65
C GLU A 412 1.58 9.91 50.41
N ALA A 413 1.95 8.67 50.79
CA ALA A 413 1.06 7.51 50.75
C ALA A 413 -0.22 7.71 51.59
N VAL A 414 -0.09 8.22 52.83
CA VAL A 414 -1.23 8.55 53.71
C VAL A 414 -2.15 9.59 53.07
N ASN A 415 -1.60 10.64 52.44
CA ASN A 415 -2.39 11.65 51.74
C ASN A 415 -3.15 11.07 50.55
N LEU A 416 -2.52 10.21 49.76
CA LEU A 416 -3.16 9.52 48.63
C LEU A 416 -4.29 8.59 49.11
N TYR A 417 -4.07 7.81 50.17
CA TYR A 417 -5.13 6.96 50.74
C TYR A 417 -6.30 7.77 51.32
N LEU A 418 -6.05 8.93 51.91
CA LEU A 418 -7.12 9.84 52.37
C LEU A 418 -7.90 10.45 51.21
N LYS A 419 -7.24 10.74 50.08
CA LYS A 419 -7.85 11.31 48.87
C LYS A 419 -8.83 10.34 48.19
N VAL A 420 -8.52 9.04 48.21
CA VAL A 420 -9.37 7.95 47.68
C VAL A 420 -10.51 7.56 48.64
N GLY A 421 -10.52 8.08 49.86
CA GLY A 421 -11.51 7.70 50.87
C GLY A 421 -11.22 6.34 51.52
N LEU A 422 -9.95 5.97 51.68
CA LEU A 422 -9.50 4.78 52.43
C LEU A 422 -8.87 5.17 53.79
N PRO A 423 -9.61 5.80 54.72
CA PRO A 423 -9.05 6.34 55.96
C PRO A 423 -8.58 5.24 56.92
N ALA A 424 -9.14 4.03 56.83
CA ALA A 424 -8.69 2.88 57.62
C ALA A 424 -7.30 2.37 57.20
N LYS A 425 -6.98 2.40 55.89
CA LYS A 425 -5.64 2.03 55.37
C LYS A 425 -4.62 3.10 55.75
N ALA A 426 -4.98 4.37 55.54
CA ALA A 426 -4.19 5.53 55.95
C ALA A 426 -3.89 5.54 57.47
N GLY A 427 -4.90 5.26 58.31
CA GLY A 427 -4.76 5.22 59.76
C GLY A 427 -3.85 4.09 60.24
N ARG A 428 -3.99 2.87 59.68
CA ARG A 428 -3.09 1.75 60.00
C ARG A 428 -1.65 2.07 59.63
N LEU A 429 -1.41 2.65 58.46
CA LEU A 429 -0.07 3.03 58.03
C LEU A 429 0.52 4.12 58.94
N ALA A 430 -0.27 5.16 59.25
CA ALA A 430 0.14 6.25 60.13
C ALA A 430 0.42 5.80 61.58
N MET A 431 -0.33 4.82 62.10
CA MET A 431 -0.06 4.17 63.40
C MET A 431 1.23 3.35 63.37
N SER A 432 1.44 2.57 62.31
CA SER A 432 2.61 1.67 62.21
C SER A 432 3.95 2.40 62.12
N GLN A 433 3.95 3.63 61.57
CA GLN A 433 5.15 4.44 61.37
C GLN A 433 5.25 5.62 62.37
N GLU A 434 4.41 5.65 63.41
CA GLU A 434 4.35 6.72 64.43
C GLU A 434 4.14 8.15 63.87
N ILE A 435 3.56 8.29 62.68
CA ILE A 435 3.30 9.61 62.04
C ILE A 435 1.87 10.11 62.33
N ILE A 436 1.14 9.41 63.19
CA ILE A 436 -0.29 9.66 63.41
C ILE A 436 -0.59 11.04 63.99
N ASP A 437 0.30 11.61 64.79
CA ASP A 437 0.12 12.94 65.38
C ASP A 437 -0.09 14.04 64.32
N LYS A 438 0.49 13.85 63.13
CA LYS A 438 0.36 14.78 62.01
C LYS A 438 -0.98 14.65 61.26
N TYR A 439 -1.62 13.48 61.30
CA TYR A 439 -2.80 13.14 60.51
C TYR A 439 -4.03 12.77 61.36
N HIS A 440 -3.92 12.82 62.70
CA HIS A 440 -4.93 12.34 63.66
C HIS A 440 -6.32 12.95 63.42
N TYR A 441 -6.39 14.27 63.20
CA TYR A 441 -7.66 14.95 62.94
C TYR A 441 -8.28 14.58 61.59
N GLN A 442 -7.48 14.43 60.54
CA GLN A 442 -7.96 14.10 59.19
C GLN A 442 -8.42 12.65 59.07
N VAL A 443 -7.68 11.71 59.68
CA VAL A 443 -8.06 10.28 59.71
C VAL A 443 -9.32 10.08 60.55
N ALA A 444 -9.41 10.70 61.74
CA ALA A 444 -10.58 10.59 62.61
C ALA A 444 -11.84 11.23 61.98
N TRP A 445 -11.71 12.37 61.31
CA TRP A 445 -12.81 13.03 60.63
C TRP A 445 -13.34 12.22 59.43
N ASN A 446 -12.44 11.64 58.62
CA ASN A 446 -12.83 10.86 57.45
C ASN A 446 -13.31 9.43 57.79
N CYS A 447 -12.94 8.85 58.93
CA CYS A 447 -13.47 7.56 59.39
C CYS A 447 -14.90 7.64 59.95
N CYS A 448 -15.33 8.80 60.44
CA CYS A 448 -16.66 9.01 61.04
C CYS A 448 -17.75 9.42 60.03
N ARG A 449 -17.39 9.55 58.75
CA ARG A 449 -18.27 9.94 57.65
C ARG A 449 -18.48 8.74 56.73
#